data_AF-A0A2W5T3Y7-F1
#
_entry.id   AF-A0A2W5T3Y7-F1
#
_cell.length_a   1.000
_cell.length_b   1.000
_cell.length_c   1.000
_cell.angle_alpha   90.00
_cell.angle_beta   90.00
_cell.angle_gamma   90.00
#
_symmetry.space_group_name_H-M   'P 1'
#
loop_
_entity.id
_entity.type
_entity.pdbx_description
1 polymer ?
#
loop_
_entity_poly.entity_id
_entity_poly.type
_entity_poly.pdbx_seq_one_letter_code
_entity_poly.pdbx_strand_id
1 'polypeptide(L)'
;MALAYAAGVVGVHRTIVARRRKQAAHYPTLAWLDWDTLLHGVLPEAPRVQRTLTAPPEGGPPPAILSRDPTHEVRLLEALVGGASVQSEAFHEAQFSGGEARWLGLLAWLRDEPERVLEELSSTPADTVAHEYLREWLTLQHEVNPLNLELTSFGAKLRINRALRRFGEKPALYFIRARASSLLGFNTQVIDDLARAVYFSRQAPFYLRAVTELRFIDELRPALSRACREAEAENETGA
;
A
#
# COMPACT_ATOMS: atom_id res chain seq x y z
N MET A 1 20.52 -6.17 39.02
CA MET A 1 21.49 -5.87 37.92
C MET A 1 20.92 -6.13 36.53
N ALA A 2 20.25 -7.26 36.25
CA ALA A 2 19.65 -7.53 34.93
C ALA A 2 18.53 -6.55 34.51
N LEU A 3 17.71 -6.07 35.45
CA LEU A 3 16.62 -5.10 35.19
C LEU A 3 17.11 -3.72 34.76
N ALA A 4 18.22 -3.23 35.34
CA ALA A 4 18.82 -1.95 34.96
C ALA A 4 19.51 -2.03 33.59
N TYR A 5 20.11 -3.18 33.27
CA TYR A 5 20.72 -3.43 31.96
C TYR A 5 19.65 -3.55 30.85
N ALA A 6 18.56 -4.28 31.12
CA ALA A 6 17.43 -4.39 30.21
C ALA A 6 16.73 -3.03 29.98
N ALA A 7 16.50 -2.25 31.04
CA ALA A 7 15.93 -0.90 30.91
C ALA A 7 16.85 0.07 30.15
N GLY A 8 18.17 -0.02 30.37
CA GLY A 8 19.17 0.78 29.64
C GLY A 8 19.28 0.42 28.16
N VAL A 9 19.34 -0.87 27.83
CA VAL A 9 19.43 -1.35 26.44
C VAL A 9 18.14 -1.09 25.67
N VAL A 10 16.97 -1.34 26.27
CA VAL A 10 15.66 -1.04 25.66
C VAL A 10 15.48 0.46 25.50
N GLY A 11 15.91 1.26 26.48
CA GLY A 11 15.91 2.72 26.41
C GLY A 11 16.74 3.22 25.23
N VAL A 12 18.02 2.83 25.15
CA VAL A 12 18.93 3.23 24.06
C VAL A 12 18.44 2.75 22.70
N HIS A 13 17.92 1.52 22.59
CA HIS A 13 17.34 1.01 21.36
C HIS A 13 16.14 1.86 20.90
N ARG A 14 15.22 2.18 21.83
CA ARG A 14 14.09 3.06 21.55
C ARG A 14 14.52 4.47 21.14
N THR A 15 15.57 5.04 21.73
CA THR A 15 16.09 6.35 21.30
C THR A 15 16.70 6.30 19.91
N ILE A 16 17.42 5.21 19.57
CA ILE A 16 17.98 4.99 18.23
C ILE A 16 16.84 4.85 17.22
N VAL A 17 15.81 4.05 17.52
CA VAL A 17 14.63 3.89 16.67
C VAL A 17 13.86 5.20 16.54
N ALA A 18 13.66 5.95 17.62
CA ALA A 18 13.02 7.27 17.56
C ALA A 18 13.84 8.27 16.72
N ARG A 19 15.17 8.25 16.80
CA ARG A 19 16.05 9.09 15.97
C ARG A 19 16.00 8.67 14.50
N ARG A 20 16.06 7.37 14.22
CA ARG A 20 15.88 6.81 12.86
C ARG A 20 14.51 7.15 12.31
N ARG A 21 13.46 7.10 13.12
CA ARG A 21 12.10 7.55 12.78
C ARG A 21 12.04 9.03 12.52
N LYS A 22 12.69 9.87 13.31
CA LYS A 22 12.73 11.31 13.04
C LYS A 22 13.40 11.59 11.68
N GLN A 23 14.42 10.81 11.32
CA GLN A 23 15.02 10.84 9.99
C GLN A 23 14.14 10.22 8.89
N ALA A 24 13.36 9.18 9.23
CA ALA A 24 12.48 8.42 8.35
C ALA A 24 11.03 8.96 8.27
N ALA A 25 10.63 9.95 9.08
CA ALA A 25 9.34 10.64 9.08
C ALA A 25 9.14 11.50 7.80
N HIS A 26 9.86 11.15 6.75
CA HIS A 26 10.01 11.86 5.49
C HIS A 26 9.73 10.93 4.29
N TYR A 27 9.04 9.80 4.49
CA TYR A 27 8.53 8.93 3.42
C TYR A 27 7.00 8.96 3.30
N PRO A 28 6.40 10.11 3.00
CA PRO A 28 4.95 10.16 2.77
C PRO A 28 4.52 9.23 1.63
N THR A 29 5.45 8.90 0.73
CA THR A 29 5.24 8.08 -0.47
C THR A 29 4.90 6.62 -0.19
N LEU A 30 5.26 6.12 1.00
CA LEU A 30 4.98 4.74 1.40
C LEU A 30 3.71 4.62 2.24
N ALA A 31 3.01 5.73 2.48
CA ALA A 31 1.72 5.74 3.18
C ALA A 31 0.53 5.58 2.21
N TRP A 32 0.78 5.44 0.92
CA TRP A 32 -0.28 5.34 -0.08
C TRP A 32 -0.93 3.97 -0.10
N LEU A 33 -2.20 3.97 -0.47
CA LEU A 33 -2.98 2.77 -0.70
C LEU A 33 -3.05 2.50 -2.20
N ASP A 34 -2.61 1.31 -2.61
CA ASP A 34 -2.69 0.89 -4.02
C ASP A 34 -4.10 0.39 -4.34
N TRP A 35 -4.97 1.32 -4.78
CA TRP A 35 -6.33 1.00 -5.21
C TRP A 35 -6.37 0.06 -6.43
N ASP A 36 -5.36 0.07 -7.31
CA ASP A 36 -5.32 -0.87 -8.43
C ASP A 36 -5.11 -2.32 -7.94
N THR A 37 -4.30 -2.51 -6.90
CA THR A 37 -4.15 -3.81 -6.23
C THR A 37 -5.46 -4.26 -5.57
N LEU A 38 -6.15 -3.36 -4.85
CA LEU A 38 -7.37 -3.71 -4.11
C LEU A 38 -8.58 -3.99 -4.99
N LEU A 39 -8.65 -3.32 -6.14
CA LEU A 39 -9.74 -3.46 -7.09
C LEU A 39 -9.42 -4.48 -8.19
N HIS A 40 -8.23 -5.10 -8.16
CA HIS A 40 -7.84 -6.09 -9.16
C HIS A 40 -8.88 -7.22 -9.27
N GLY A 41 -9.29 -7.52 -10.51
CA GLY A 41 -10.34 -8.50 -10.80
C GLY A 41 -11.76 -7.94 -10.72
N VAL A 42 -11.98 -6.83 -10.01
CA VAL A 42 -13.25 -6.07 -9.95
C VAL A 42 -13.30 -4.98 -11.03
N LEU A 43 -12.13 -4.56 -11.50
CA LEU A 43 -11.98 -3.56 -12.55
C LEU A 43 -12.60 -4.05 -13.87
N PRO A 44 -13.64 -3.38 -14.42
CA PRO A 44 -14.25 -3.77 -15.70
C PRO A 44 -13.24 -3.68 -16.86
N GLU A 45 -13.36 -4.47 -17.92
CA GLU A 45 -12.55 -4.24 -19.12
C GLU A 45 -13.08 -3.00 -19.84
N ALA A 46 -12.25 -1.96 -19.96
CA ALA A 46 -12.64 -0.72 -20.64
C ALA A 46 -11.41 -0.01 -21.23
N PRO A 47 -11.56 0.69 -22.35
CA PRO A 47 -10.52 1.53 -22.92
C PRO A 47 -10.12 2.64 -21.94
N ARG A 48 -8.83 2.99 -21.94
CA ARG A 48 -8.34 4.16 -21.21
C ARG A 48 -8.65 5.42 -22.01
N VAL A 49 -9.06 6.47 -21.31
CA VAL A 49 -9.39 7.78 -21.85
C VAL A 49 -8.65 8.85 -21.05
N GLN A 50 -8.25 9.92 -21.74
CA GLN A 50 -7.56 11.03 -21.12
C GLN A 50 -8.56 11.88 -20.33
N ARG A 51 -8.57 11.70 -19.01
CA ARG A 51 -9.38 12.48 -18.06
C ARG A 51 -8.47 13.17 -17.06
N THR A 52 -8.91 14.31 -16.54
CA THR A 52 -8.27 14.90 -15.36
C THR A 52 -8.54 13.99 -14.18
N LEU A 53 -7.51 13.27 -13.75
CA LEU A 53 -7.61 12.29 -12.68
C LEU A 53 -7.48 13.01 -11.33
N THR A 54 -8.48 12.89 -10.47
CA THR A 54 -8.37 13.36 -9.09
C THR A 54 -7.46 12.39 -8.32
N ALA A 55 -6.49 12.91 -7.58
CA ALA A 55 -5.66 12.05 -6.74
C ALA A 55 -6.53 11.42 -5.63
N PRO A 56 -6.31 10.14 -5.29
CA PRO A 56 -6.92 9.56 -4.11
C PRO A 56 -6.45 10.34 -2.87
N PRO A 57 -7.30 10.53 -1.86
CA PRO A 57 -6.94 11.29 -0.68
C PRO A 57 -5.92 10.59 0.21
N GLU A 58 -5.73 9.27 0.07
CA GLU A 58 -4.57 8.56 0.63
C GLU A 58 -3.23 9.01 0.00
N GLY A 59 -3.27 9.75 -1.11
CA GLY A 59 -2.12 10.17 -1.89
C GLY A 59 -1.66 9.13 -2.90
N GLY A 60 -0.62 9.48 -3.67
CA GLY A 60 -0.07 8.62 -4.72
C GLY A 60 -0.67 8.92 -6.11
N PRO A 61 -0.29 8.13 -7.13
CA PRO A 61 -0.83 8.31 -8.46
C PRO A 61 -2.28 7.83 -8.51
N PRO A 62 -3.09 8.45 -9.40
CA PRO A 62 -4.47 8.04 -9.61
C PRO A 62 -4.53 6.59 -10.12
N PRO A 63 -5.41 5.73 -9.57
CA PRO A 63 -5.57 4.37 -10.06
C PRO A 63 -6.16 4.32 -11.47
N ALA A 64 -5.89 3.24 -12.19
CA ALA A 64 -6.29 3.06 -13.59
C ALA A 64 -7.80 3.14 -13.82
N ILE A 65 -8.62 2.86 -12.79
CA ILE A 65 -10.08 2.99 -12.84
C ILE A 65 -10.52 4.41 -13.19
N LEU A 66 -9.79 5.44 -12.72
CA LEU A 66 -10.12 6.85 -12.98
C LEU A 66 -9.91 7.24 -14.45
N SER A 67 -9.13 6.44 -15.19
CA SER A 67 -8.83 6.68 -16.60
C SER A 67 -9.82 5.99 -17.54
N ARG A 68 -11.00 5.56 -17.10
CA ARG A 68 -11.97 4.84 -17.94
C ARG A 68 -13.21 5.68 -18.24
N ASP A 69 -13.98 5.26 -19.23
CA ASP A 69 -15.29 5.87 -19.49
C ASP A 69 -16.24 5.63 -18.29
N PRO A 70 -17.01 6.65 -17.88
CA PRO A 70 -17.81 6.58 -16.67
C PRO A 70 -19.11 5.79 -16.90
N THR A 71 -19.02 4.46 -16.84
CA THR A 71 -20.17 3.56 -16.68
C THR A 71 -20.74 3.64 -15.26
N HIS A 72 -21.89 3.02 -15.02
CA HIS A 72 -22.49 3.00 -13.68
C HIS A 72 -21.55 2.36 -12.64
N GLU A 73 -20.95 1.23 -12.98
CA GLU A 73 -19.99 0.50 -12.15
C GLU A 73 -18.73 1.35 -11.89
N VAL A 74 -18.17 1.96 -12.95
CA VAL A 74 -16.98 2.81 -12.84
C VAL A 74 -17.26 3.99 -11.92
N ARG A 75 -18.43 4.64 -11.99
CA ARG A 75 -18.77 5.77 -11.11
C ARG A 75 -18.84 5.36 -9.64
N LEU A 76 -19.34 4.17 -9.32
CA LEU A 76 -19.37 3.68 -7.94
C LEU A 76 -17.94 3.41 -7.42
N LEU A 77 -17.08 2.83 -8.25
CA LEU A 77 -15.67 2.61 -7.90
C LEU A 77 -14.89 3.94 -7.80
N GLU A 78 -15.15 4.91 -8.68
CA GLU A 78 -14.60 6.27 -8.61
C GLU A 78 -15.03 6.96 -7.31
N ALA A 79 -16.30 6.83 -6.93
CA ALA A 79 -16.84 7.38 -5.69
C ALA A 79 -16.17 6.75 -4.46
N LEU A 80 -15.99 5.42 -4.46
CA LEU A 80 -15.29 4.68 -3.41
C LEU A 80 -13.82 5.15 -3.27
N VAL A 81 -13.06 5.20 -4.37
CA VAL A 81 -11.67 5.67 -4.40
C VAL A 81 -11.58 7.15 -3.99
N GLY A 82 -12.55 7.95 -4.40
CA GLY A 82 -12.64 9.37 -4.04
C GLY A 82 -12.98 9.59 -2.56
N GLY A 83 -13.64 8.63 -1.91
CA GLY A 83 -14.06 8.74 -0.51
C GLY A 83 -15.48 9.05 -0.23
N ALA A 84 -16.34 8.99 -1.23
CA ALA A 84 -17.74 9.03 -0.97
C ALA A 84 -18.12 7.79 -0.14
N SER A 85 -19.02 7.98 0.82
CA SER A 85 -19.70 6.86 1.44
C SER A 85 -20.59 6.20 0.39
N VAL A 86 -20.28 4.96 0.03
CA VAL A 86 -21.05 4.16 -0.94
C VAL A 86 -21.68 2.99 -0.18
N GLN A 87 -23.00 2.90 -0.23
CA GLN A 87 -23.74 1.81 0.42
C GLN A 87 -23.50 0.48 -0.31
N SER A 88 -23.45 -0.63 0.43
CA SER A 88 -23.15 -1.95 -0.13
C SER A 88 -24.19 -2.39 -1.17
N GLU A 89 -25.44 -1.96 -1.00
CA GLU A 89 -26.58 -2.24 -1.88
C GLU A 89 -26.37 -1.66 -3.29
N ALA A 90 -25.70 -0.52 -3.40
CA ALA A 90 -25.41 0.10 -4.70
C ALA A 90 -24.51 -0.78 -5.57
N PHE A 91 -23.59 -1.56 -4.96
CA PHE A 91 -22.77 -2.52 -5.70
C PHE A 91 -23.58 -3.72 -6.18
N HIS A 92 -24.57 -4.18 -5.41
CA HIS A 92 -25.47 -5.24 -5.87
C HIS A 92 -26.34 -4.79 -7.05
N GLU A 93 -26.88 -3.57 -7.00
CA GLU A 93 -27.66 -2.98 -8.09
C GLU A 93 -26.84 -2.79 -9.37
N ALA A 94 -25.53 -2.54 -9.22
CA ALA A 94 -24.57 -2.46 -10.32
C ALA A 94 -24.06 -3.83 -10.82
N GLN A 95 -24.73 -4.92 -10.47
CA GLN A 95 -24.45 -6.28 -10.95
C GLN A 95 -23.08 -6.85 -10.56
N PHE A 96 -22.41 -6.28 -9.55
CA PHE A 96 -21.25 -6.95 -8.95
C PHE A 96 -21.69 -8.29 -8.34
N SER A 97 -20.83 -9.31 -8.46
CA SER A 97 -21.12 -10.61 -7.86
C SER A 97 -21.22 -10.48 -6.33
N GLY A 98 -21.90 -11.42 -5.67
CA GLY A 98 -22.08 -11.35 -4.22
C GLY A 98 -20.77 -11.29 -3.42
N GLY A 99 -19.69 -11.89 -3.93
CA GLY A 99 -18.37 -11.80 -3.33
C GLY A 99 -17.72 -10.42 -3.52
N GLU A 100 -17.80 -9.86 -4.73
CA GLU A 100 -17.28 -8.53 -5.06
C GLU A 100 -18.04 -7.44 -4.31
N ALA A 101 -19.37 -7.49 -4.29
CA ALA A 101 -20.18 -6.52 -3.57
C ALA A 101 -19.86 -6.52 -2.07
N ARG A 102 -19.62 -7.70 -1.47
CA ARG A 102 -19.16 -7.81 -0.07
C ARG A 102 -17.78 -7.18 0.14
N TRP A 103 -16.83 -7.46 -0.76
CA TRP A 103 -15.48 -6.88 -0.69
C TRP A 103 -15.50 -5.35 -0.86
N LEU A 104 -16.25 -4.84 -1.84
CA LEU A 104 -16.41 -3.40 -2.08
C LEU A 104 -17.15 -2.72 -0.93
N GLY A 105 -18.19 -3.36 -0.38
CA GLY A 105 -18.88 -2.91 0.82
C GLY A 105 -17.94 -2.78 2.01
N LEU A 106 -17.02 -3.74 2.21
CA LEU A 106 -15.98 -3.64 3.23
C LEU A 106 -15.06 -2.43 3.00
N LEU A 107 -14.61 -2.21 1.76
CA LEU A 107 -13.77 -1.07 1.41
C LEU A 107 -14.47 0.29 1.61
N ALA A 108 -15.81 0.35 1.51
CA ALA A 108 -16.56 1.58 1.75
C ALA A 108 -16.44 2.09 3.20
N TRP A 109 -16.19 1.21 4.15
CA TRP A 109 -15.95 1.54 5.55
C TRP A 109 -14.51 1.91 5.86
N LEU A 110 -13.58 1.78 4.90
CA LEU A 110 -12.13 1.84 5.16
C LEU A 110 -11.68 3.14 5.84
N ARG A 111 -12.35 4.26 5.54
CA ARG A 111 -11.97 5.58 6.07
C ARG A 111 -12.69 5.94 7.36
N ASP A 112 -13.96 5.60 7.44
CA ASP A 112 -14.82 5.96 8.56
C ASP A 112 -14.63 4.98 9.73
N GLU A 113 -14.41 3.68 9.44
CA GLU A 113 -14.30 2.60 10.41
C GLU A 113 -13.13 1.63 10.09
N PRO A 114 -11.86 2.11 10.00
CA PRO A 114 -10.72 1.27 9.61
C PRO A 114 -10.46 0.10 10.57
N GLU A 115 -10.74 0.26 11.86
CA GLU A 115 -10.58 -0.78 12.88
C GLU A 115 -11.57 -1.92 12.66
N ARG A 116 -12.81 -1.62 12.29
CA ARG A 116 -13.83 -2.62 11.93
C ARG A 116 -13.41 -3.38 10.68
N VAL A 117 -12.91 -2.68 9.67
CA VAL A 117 -12.39 -3.34 8.46
C VAL A 117 -11.25 -4.29 8.81
N LEU A 118 -10.33 -3.87 9.67
CA LEU A 118 -9.23 -4.71 10.13
C LEU A 118 -9.71 -5.93 10.94
N GLU A 119 -10.72 -5.77 11.80
CA GLU A 119 -11.33 -6.86 12.56
C GLU A 119 -11.93 -7.92 11.63
N GLU A 120 -12.72 -7.49 10.64
CA GLU A 120 -13.30 -8.37 9.62
C GLU A 120 -12.23 -9.12 8.83
N LEU A 121 -11.17 -8.42 8.39
CA LEU A 121 -10.03 -9.02 7.67
C LEU A 121 -9.21 -9.98 8.54
N SER A 122 -9.22 -9.80 9.86
CA SER A 122 -8.48 -10.63 10.82
C SER A 122 -9.26 -11.88 11.22
N SER A 123 -10.59 -11.78 11.21
CA SER A 123 -11.50 -12.90 11.50
C SER A 123 -11.55 -13.96 10.39
N THR A 124 -11.07 -13.62 9.19
CA THR A 124 -11.13 -14.47 8.01
C THR A 124 -9.74 -14.83 7.48
N PRO A 125 -9.51 -16.08 7.02
CA PRO A 125 -8.30 -16.43 6.30
C PRO A 125 -8.17 -15.58 5.03
N ALA A 126 -6.97 -15.05 4.78
CA ALA A 126 -6.72 -14.29 3.57
C ALA A 126 -6.52 -15.23 2.38
N ASP A 127 -7.37 -15.15 1.36
CA ASP A 127 -7.28 -16.01 0.18
C ASP A 127 -6.73 -15.30 -1.06
N THR A 128 -6.52 -13.99 -0.95
CA THR A 128 -5.99 -13.16 -2.02
C THR A 128 -4.83 -12.29 -1.54
N VAL A 129 -4.03 -11.83 -2.50
CA VAL A 129 -2.95 -10.87 -2.26
C VAL A 129 -3.49 -9.53 -1.76
N ALA A 130 -4.63 -9.09 -2.29
CA ALA A 130 -5.29 -7.84 -1.89
C ALA A 130 -5.71 -7.86 -0.42
N HIS A 131 -6.24 -8.99 0.07
CA HIS A 131 -6.58 -9.18 1.49
C HIS A 131 -5.34 -9.06 2.38
N GLU A 132 -4.29 -9.85 2.09
CA GLU A 132 -3.03 -9.77 2.84
C GLU A 132 -2.44 -8.37 2.85
N TYR A 133 -2.41 -7.73 1.68
CA TYR A 133 -1.92 -6.37 1.52
C TYR A 133 -2.72 -5.36 2.36
N LEU A 134 -4.04 -5.36 2.26
CA LEU A 134 -4.91 -4.43 2.98
C LEU A 134 -4.81 -4.63 4.50
N ARG A 135 -4.82 -5.88 4.96
CA ARG A 135 -4.71 -6.22 6.38
C ARG A 135 -3.41 -5.66 6.96
N GLU A 136 -2.27 -5.96 6.33
CA GLU A 136 -0.98 -5.47 6.82
C GLU A 136 -0.87 -3.94 6.67
N TRP A 137 -1.48 -3.36 5.64
CA TRP A 137 -1.55 -1.91 5.50
C TRP A 137 -2.29 -1.26 6.65
N LEU A 138 -3.45 -1.78 7.04
CA LEU A 138 -4.23 -1.27 8.17
C LEU A 138 -3.52 -1.48 9.51
N THR A 139 -2.94 -2.66 9.75
CA THR A 139 -2.12 -2.93 10.94
C THR A 139 -0.99 -1.91 11.07
N LEU A 140 -0.25 -1.65 9.99
CA LEU A 140 0.86 -0.69 10.00
C LEU A 140 0.41 0.77 10.09
N GLN A 141 -0.83 1.08 9.68
CA GLN A 141 -1.40 2.42 9.75
C GLN A 141 -2.00 2.74 11.13
N HIS A 142 -2.73 1.81 11.72
CA HIS A 142 -3.61 2.08 12.87
C HIS A 142 -3.11 1.43 14.16
N GLU A 143 -2.45 0.27 14.11
CA GLU A 143 -2.01 -0.43 15.32
C GLU A 143 -0.57 -0.11 15.72
N VAL A 144 0.22 0.51 14.82
CA VAL A 144 1.61 0.89 15.11
C VAL A 144 1.68 2.18 15.92
N ASN A 145 2.26 2.09 17.10
CA ASN A 145 2.59 3.21 17.95
C ASN A 145 4.05 3.09 18.47
N PRO A 146 4.61 4.13 19.11
CA PRO A 146 6.00 4.07 19.60
C PRO A 146 6.31 2.93 20.57
N LEU A 147 5.33 2.35 21.26
CA LEU A 147 5.54 1.31 22.26
C LEU A 147 5.60 -0.10 21.66
N ASN A 148 4.90 -0.35 20.55
CA ASN A 148 4.80 -1.67 19.92
C ASN A 148 5.43 -1.75 18.52
N LEU A 149 5.92 -0.64 17.96
CA LEU A 149 6.42 -0.53 16.60
C LEU A 149 7.31 -1.69 16.16
N GLU A 150 8.37 -2.00 16.90
CA GLU A 150 9.34 -3.03 16.53
C GLU A 150 8.68 -4.41 16.41
N LEU A 151 7.82 -4.74 17.38
CA LEU A 151 7.10 -6.01 17.41
C LEU A 151 6.09 -6.09 16.26
N THR A 152 5.31 -5.04 16.05
CA THR A 152 4.28 -4.98 15.01
C THR A 152 4.92 -5.02 13.61
N SER A 153 5.97 -4.22 13.36
CA SER A 153 6.70 -4.23 12.09
C SER A 153 7.40 -5.57 11.83
N PHE A 154 7.97 -6.19 12.86
CA PHE A 154 8.56 -7.53 12.73
C PHE A 154 7.51 -8.60 12.42
N GLY A 155 6.40 -8.60 13.15
CA GLY A 155 5.27 -9.50 12.93
C GLY A 155 4.69 -9.37 11.52
N ALA A 156 4.48 -8.13 11.05
CA ALA A 156 4.04 -7.84 9.70
C ALA A 156 5.01 -8.43 8.67
N LYS A 157 6.33 -8.19 8.80
CA LYS A 157 7.33 -8.75 7.88
C LYS A 157 7.32 -10.28 7.84
N LEU A 158 7.10 -10.96 8.98
CA LEU A 158 6.97 -12.41 9.01
C LEU A 158 5.73 -12.89 8.25
N ARG A 159 4.57 -12.24 8.45
CA ARG A 159 3.32 -12.58 7.74
C ARG A 159 3.45 -12.31 6.24
N ILE A 160 4.01 -11.17 5.85
CA ILE A 160 4.28 -10.82 4.45
C ILE A 160 5.22 -11.85 3.80
N ASN A 161 6.27 -12.29 4.50
CA ASN A 161 7.16 -13.34 3.99
C ASN A 161 6.44 -14.69 3.80
N ARG A 162 5.47 -15.03 4.66
CA ARG A 162 4.62 -16.21 4.45
C ARG A 162 3.69 -16.01 3.25
N ALA A 163 3.11 -14.82 3.10
CA ALA A 163 2.26 -14.47 1.96
C ALA A 163 3.04 -14.56 0.63
N LEU A 164 4.28 -14.06 0.56
CA LEU A 164 5.15 -14.20 -0.61
C LEU A 164 5.42 -15.67 -0.98
N ARG A 165 5.57 -16.55 0.02
CA ARG A 165 5.71 -18.00 -0.24
C ARG A 165 4.42 -18.64 -0.73
N ARG A 166 3.26 -18.16 -0.24
CA ARG A 166 1.94 -18.70 -0.57
C ARG A 166 1.46 -18.25 -1.95
N PHE A 167 1.56 -16.95 -2.24
CA PHE A 167 1.00 -16.33 -3.44
C PHE A 167 2.03 -16.04 -4.53
N GLY A 168 3.31 -16.34 -4.26
CA GLY A 168 4.43 -16.03 -5.13
C GLY A 168 4.86 -14.56 -5.03
N GLU A 169 5.76 -14.19 -5.93
CA GLU A 169 6.37 -12.87 -5.98
C GLU A 169 5.37 -11.83 -6.51
N LYS A 170 4.81 -11.03 -5.59
CA LYS A 170 3.78 -10.04 -5.90
C LYS A 170 4.23 -8.64 -5.49
N PRO A 171 4.08 -7.63 -6.36
CA PRO A 171 4.62 -6.29 -6.11
C PRO A 171 4.01 -5.63 -4.87
N ALA A 172 2.70 -5.79 -4.64
CA ALA A 172 2.01 -5.28 -3.46
C ALA A 172 2.61 -5.79 -2.14
N LEU A 173 3.01 -7.07 -2.10
CA LEU A 173 3.62 -7.68 -0.90
C LEU A 173 5.02 -7.12 -0.64
N TYR A 174 5.79 -6.84 -1.69
CA TYR A 174 7.07 -6.14 -1.56
C TYR A 174 6.91 -4.71 -1.10
N PHE A 175 5.94 -3.98 -1.65
CA PHE A 175 5.65 -2.61 -1.26
C PHE A 175 5.27 -2.50 0.22
N ILE A 176 4.38 -3.37 0.70
CA ILE A 176 4.00 -3.34 2.12
C ILE A 176 5.15 -3.79 3.05
N ARG A 177 6.05 -4.65 2.58
CA ARG A 177 7.29 -5.00 3.31
C ARG A 177 8.28 -3.83 3.38
N ALA A 178 8.37 -3.06 2.29
CA ALA A 178 9.14 -1.82 2.27
C ALA A 178 8.57 -0.82 3.28
N ARG A 179 7.25 -0.64 3.34
CA ARG A 179 6.58 0.20 4.36
C ARG A 179 6.90 -0.26 5.78
N ALA A 180 6.80 -1.56 6.07
CA ALA A 180 7.16 -2.07 7.41
C ALA A 180 8.63 -1.76 7.78
N SER A 181 9.54 -1.84 6.79
CA SER A 181 10.96 -1.55 6.99
C SER A 181 11.25 -0.04 7.12
N SER A 182 10.47 0.81 6.45
CA SER A 182 10.62 2.27 6.51
C SER A 182 10.26 2.83 7.88
N LEU A 183 9.26 2.24 8.56
CA LEU A 183 8.89 2.61 9.93
C LEU A 183 10.03 2.42 10.94
N LEU A 184 10.98 1.53 10.64
CA LEU A 184 12.19 1.26 11.43
C LEU A 184 13.44 2.02 10.94
N GLY A 185 13.31 2.77 9.83
CA GLY A 185 14.42 3.48 9.19
C GLY A 185 15.43 2.57 8.49
N PHE A 186 15.00 1.41 7.98
CA PHE A 186 15.87 0.46 7.28
C PHE A 186 15.96 0.76 5.78
N ASN A 187 16.61 1.89 5.44
CA ASN A 187 16.60 2.47 4.09
C ASN A 187 17.07 1.50 2.98
N THR A 188 18.12 0.72 3.22
CA THR A 188 18.59 -0.27 2.22
C THR A 188 17.53 -1.33 1.91
N GLN A 189 16.87 -1.86 2.94
CA GLN A 189 15.81 -2.86 2.78
C GLN A 189 14.60 -2.26 2.08
N VAL A 190 14.24 -1.01 2.40
CA VAL A 190 13.17 -0.26 1.72
C VAL A 190 13.45 -0.21 0.23
N ILE A 191 14.65 0.21 -0.18
CA ILE A 191 14.97 0.35 -1.60
C ILE A 191 15.01 -1.00 -2.30
N ASP A 192 15.60 -2.03 -1.68
CA ASP A 192 15.66 -3.37 -2.29
C ASP A 192 14.25 -3.97 -2.48
N ASP A 193 13.32 -3.74 -1.54
CA ASP A 193 11.92 -4.19 -1.67
C ASP A 193 11.14 -3.37 -2.70
N LEU A 194 11.35 -2.06 -2.77
CA LEU A 194 10.74 -1.24 -3.82
C LEU A 194 11.24 -1.59 -5.22
N ALA A 195 12.55 -1.89 -5.36
CA ALA A 195 13.09 -2.36 -6.63
C ALA A 195 12.41 -3.66 -7.09
N ARG A 196 12.14 -4.58 -6.16
CA ARG A 196 11.37 -5.80 -6.45
C ARG A 196 9.92 -5.48 -6.81
N ALA A 197 9.27 -4.55 -6.10
CA ALA A 197 7.92 -4.11 -6.44
C ALA A 197 7.85 -3.53 -7.87
N VAL A 198 8.80 -2.68 -8.26
CA VAL A 198 8.92 -2.15 -9.62
C VAL A 198 9.14 -3.27 -10.64
N TYR A 199 10.05 -4.20 -10.36
CA TYR A 199 10.35 -5.32 -11.25
C TYR A 199 9.12 -6.22 -11.49
N PHE A 200 8.47 -6.68 -10.42
CA PHE A 200 7.34 -7.61 -10.52
C PHE A 200 6.03 -6.95 -10.95
N SER A 201 5.91 -5.62 -10.83
CA SER A 201 4.77 -4.88 -11.37
C SER A 201 4.90 -4.55 -12.86
N ARG A 202 6.02 -4.93 -13.50
CA ARG A 202 6.37 -4.48 -14.85
C ARG A 202 6.34 -2.95 -14.96
N GLN A 203 6.95 -2.29 -13.98
CA GLN A 203 7.07 -0.83 -13.93
C GLN A 203 5.72 -0.10 -13.90
N ALA A 204 4.74 -0.63 -13.15
CA ALA A 204 3.47 0.07 -13.01
C ALA A 204 3.68 1.44 -12.33
N PRO A 205 2.99 2.51 -12.79
CA PRO A 205 3.23 3.89 -12.34
C PRO A 205 3.20 4.08 -10.82
N PHE A 206 2.33 3.36 -10.11
CA PHE A 206 2.27 3.38 -8.65
C PHE A 206 3.60 3.07 -7.97
N TYR A 207 4.26 1.98 -8.38
CA TYR A 207 5.51 1.54 -7.77
C TYR A 207 6.70 2.37 -8.24
N LEU A 208 6.68 2.89 -9.46
CA LEU A 208 7.69 3.83 -9.94
C LEU A 208 7.68 5.10 -9.10
N ARG A 209 6.49 5.70 -8.92
CA ARG A 209 6.32 6.94 -8.17
C ARG A 209 6.73 6.81 -6.71
N ALA A 210 6.46 5.65 -6.12
CA ALA A 210 6.92 5.34 -4.77
C ALA A 210 8.44 5.37 -4.62
N VAL A 211 9.20 5.05 -5.68
CA VAL A 211 10.66 5.11 -5.71
C VAL A 211 11.15 6.52 -5.99
N THR A 212 10.63 7.17 -7.03
CA THR A 212 11.12 8.47 -7.52
C THR A 212 10.87 9.61 -6.53
N GLU A 213 9.84 9.51 -5.70
CA GLU A 213 9.55 10.50 -4.66
C GLU A 213 10.34 10.26 -3.33
N LEU A 214 11.17 9.21 -3.23
CA LEU A 214 12.07 9.04 -2.09
C LEU A 214 13.23 10.05 -2.13
N ARG A 215 13.34 10.89 -1.10
CA ARG A 215 14.30 12.02 -1.04
C ARG A 215 15.79 11.69 -1.25
N PHE A 216 16.25 10.46 -1.01
CA PHE A 216 17.67 10.06 -1.16
C PHE A 216 17.88 8.99 -2.22
N ILE A 217 16.87 8.66 -3.02
CA ILE A 217 17.03 7.56 -3.98
C ILE A 217 18.17 7.85 -4.96
N ASP A 218 18.35 9.12 -5.33
CA ASP A 218 19.45 9.60 -6.16
C ASP A 218 20.82 9.39 -5.50
N GLU A 219 20.92 9.50 -4.18
CA GLU A 219 22.16 9.30 -3.45
C GLU A 219 22.46 7.80 -3.23
N LEU A 220 21.47 7.02 -2.80
CA LEU A 220 21.68 5.64 -2.37
C LEU A 220 21.64 4.62 -3.52
N ARG A 221 20.84 4.88 -4.56
CA ARG A 221 20.65 4.01 -5.74
C ARG A 221 20.38 4.83 -7.02
N PRO A 222 21.34 5.65 -7.48
CA PRO A 222 21.16 6.53 -8.64
C PRO A 222 20.74 5.80 -9.92
N ALA A 223 21.21 4.57 -10.13
CA ALA A 223 20.82 3.77 -11.29
C ALA A 223 19.33 3.39 -11.28
N LEU A 224 18.79 3.01 -10.11
CA LEU A 224 17.38 2.70 -9.97
C LEU A 224 16.51 3.95 -10.14
N SER A 225 16.93 5.07 -9.55
CA SER A 225 16.24 6.36 -9.72
C SER A 225 16.08 6.76 -11.19
N ARG A 226 17.17 6.70 -11.96
CA ARG A 226 17.15 7.00 -13.41
C ARG A 226 16.22 6.07 -14.17
N ALA A 227 16.35 4.77 -13.97
CA ALA A 227 15.50 3.78 -14.64
C ALA A 227 14.01 3.98 -14.32
N CYS A 228 13.67 4.35 -13.08
CA CYS A 228 12.28 4.62 -12.71
C CYS A 228 11.75 5.90 -13.38
N ARG A 229 12.53 6.99 -13.44
CA ARG A 229 12.11 8.24 -14.12
C ARG A 229 11.95 8.06 -15.63
N GLU A 230 12.84 7.28 -16.24
CA GLU A 230 12.72 6.91 -17.67
C GLU A 230 11.43 6.14 -17.93
N ALA A 231 11.13 5.13 -17.10
CA ALA A 231 9.89 4.36 -17.20
C ALA A 231 8.63 5.19 -16.90
N GLU A 232 8.69 6.19 -16.00
CA GLU A 232 7.58 7.13 -15.79
C GLU A 232 7.30 7.96 -17.04
N ALA A 233 8.34 8.51 -17.68
CA ALA A 233 8.21 9.29 -18.90
C ALA A 233 7.65 8.47 -20.08
N GLU A 234 8.03 7.19 -20.19
CA GLU A 234 7.47 6.26 -21.19
C GLU A 234 5.98 5.99 -20.94
N ASN A 235 5.57 5.83 -19.68
CA ASN A 235 4.16 5.61 -19.32
C ASN A 235 3.29 6.86 -19.58
N GLU A 236 3.84 8.07 -19.40
CA GLU A 236 3.13 9.33 -19.67
C GLU A 236 2.95 9.60 -21.17
N THR A 237 3.87 9.11 -22.00
CA THR A 237 3.87 9.35 -23.46
C THR A 237 3.08 8.31 -24.27
N GLY A 238 2.58 7.25 -23.63
CA GLY A 238 1.65 6.29 -24.22
C GLY A 238 2.25 5.41 -25.31
N ALA A 239 3.50 4.96 -25.11
CA ALA A 239 4.12 3.94 -25.96
C ALA A 239 3.43 2.56 -25.86
#